data_AF-A0A8H6R580-F1
#
_entry.id   AF-A0A8H6R580-F1
#
_cell.length_a   1.000
_cell.length_b   1.000
_cell.length_c   1.000
_cell.angle_alpha   90.00
_cell.angle_beta   90.00
_cell.angle_gamma   90.00
#
_symmetry.space_group_name_H-M   'P 1'
#
loop_
_entity.id
_entity.type
_entity.pdbx_description
1 polymer ?
#
loop_
_entity_poly.entity_id
_entity_poly.type
_entity_poly.pdbx_seq_one_letter_code
_entity_poly.pdbx_strand_id
1 'polypeptide(L)'
;MFWAIRGGGGGQYGVVTEFVIRHFPASSRVAMGTLSLAPLSESGADASWDAAAVLFRNLPDLMDAGVAGALTIATGETALKFNPSLNIATSGAVITQVFWSFNKTSDNLSTLTQPIIAKISSNTNTSLSFSTTNFKNYTSFYSAISGSNTAGAGGISTSRLLARSQLNHPQLRTYLQRALKAQNSTQGTYATIGLSGGPGVIHTPNLRWGSLHSAWRSAYLHFYVGGSSPPKSKTTPKEILEASANWLQQNKESLWREWAPEMGSYMNEGNPCSENWKEDFYGRENFERLLAVKRKFDPSESLFVLSGVGSEGWEYDLDSGRLCKEV
;
A
#
# COMPACT_ATOMS: atom_id res chain seq x y z
N MET A 1 13.14 -14.99 19.73
CA MET A 1 13.37 -13.55 19.54
C MET A 1 13.66 -13.19 18.08
N PHE A 2 14.84 -13.52 17.53
CA PHE A 2 15.26 -13.06 16.18
C PHE A 2 14.26 -13.33 15.04
N TRP A 3 13.57 -14.48 15.09
CA TRP A 3 12.48 -14.78 14.16
C TRP A 3 11.32 -13.78 14.25
N ALA A 4 10.86 -13.44 15.46
CA ALA A 4 9.68 -12.59 15.71
C ALA A 4 9.93 -11.11 15.37
N ILE A 5 11.11 -10.58 15.66
CA ILE A 5 11.44 -9.17 15.35
C ILE A 5 11.63 -8.91 13.85
N ARG A 6 11.58 -9.96 13.01
CA ARG A 6 11.68 -9.89 11.55
C ARG A 6 10.32 -10.13 10.92
N GLY A 7 9.37 -9.25 11.21
CA GLY A 7 8.02 -9.24 10.63
C GLY A 7 6.88 -9.26 11.64
N GLY A 8 7.15 -9.46 12.93
CA GLY A 8 6.13 -9.54 13.98
C GLY A 8 5.80 -8.21 14.67
N GLY A 9 6.19 -7.08 14.08
CA GLY A 9 5.93 -5.73 14.60
C GLY A 9 6.95 -5.22 15.64
N GLY A 10 7.13 -3.90 15.65
CA GLY A 10 8.00 -3.19 16.60
C GLY A 10 7.32 -2.94 17.95
N GLY A 11 8.11 -2.79 19.01
CA GLY A 11 7.60 -2.43 20.34
C GLY A 11 6.92 -3.55 21.10
N GLN A 12 6.98 -4.81 20.64
CA GLN A 12 6.24 -5.91 21.24
C GLN A 12 7.11 -6.87 22.07
N TYR A 13 8.36 -7.14 21.64
CA TYR A 13 9.17 -8.22 22.22
C TYR A 13 10.33 -7.75 23.09
N GLY A 14 10.67 -6.46 23.05
CA GLY A 14 11.82 -5.87 23.73
C GLY A 14 12.25 -4.56 23.08
N VAL A 15 13.25 -3.92 23.67
CA VAL A 15 13.88 -2.70 23.13
C VAL A 15 15.05 -3.10 22.24
N VAL A 16 14.95 -2.80 20.94
CA VAL A 16 16.03 -3.03 19.99
C VAL A 16 17.05 -1.89 20.10
N THR A 17 18.28 -2.21 20.48
CA THR A 17 19.37 -1.22 20.62
C THR A 17 20.30 -1.16 19.41
N GLU A 18 20.40 -2.25 18.65
CA GLU A 18 21.23 -2.36 17.46
C GLU A 18 20.62 -3.34 16.45
N PHE A 19 20.83 -3.07 15.16
CA PHE A 19 20.55 -4.02 14.08
C PHE A 19 21.69 -4.03 13.07
N VAL A 20 21.95 -5.20 12.50
CA VAL A 20 22.88 -5.36 11.38
C VAL A 20 22.08 -5.69 10.14
N ILE A 21 22.16 -4.81 9.13
CA ILE A 21 21.50 -4.99 7.84
C ILE A 21 22.51 -5.39 6.77
N ARG A 22 22.09 -6.28 5.88
CA ARG A 22 22.86 -6.62 4.69
C ARG A 22 22.82 -5.45 3.71
N HIS A 23 23.97 -5.00 3.25
CA HIS A 23 24.09 -4.02 2.17
C HIS A 23 24.25 -4.70 0.81
N PHE A 24 23.98 -3.94 -0.25
CA PHE A 24 24.14 -4.35 -1.64
C PHE A 24 25.00 -3.32 -2.37
N PRO A 25 25.79 -3.71 -3.38
CA PRO A 25 26.51 -2.76 -4.22
C PRO A 25 25.54 -1.73 -4.82
N ALA A 26 25.90 -0.45 -4.74
CA ALA A 26 25.11 0.62 -5.32
C ALA A 26 25.03 0.45 -6.83
N SER A 27 23.83 0.63 -7.40
CA SER A 27 23.65 0.59 -8.84
C SER A 27 24.38 1.77 -9.50
N SER A 28 25.16 1.47 -10.54
CA SER A 28 25.91 2.46 -11.34
C SER A 28 25.05 3.17 -12.39
N ARG A 29 23.77 2.80 -12.52
CA ARG A 29 22.81 3.46 -13.40
C ARG A 29 21.38 3.08 -13.00
N VAL A 30 20.48 4.05 -12.94
CA VAL A 30 19.05 3.78 -12.72
C VAL A 30 18.23 4.45 -13.81
N ALA A 31 17.33 3.70 -14.44
CA ALA A 31 16.34 4.26 -15.35
C ALA A 31 15.03 4.46 -14.61
N MET A 32 14.46 5.66 -14.68
CA MET A 32 13.14 6.00 -14.16
C MET A 32 12.20 6.29 -15.32
N GLY A 33 10.93 5.92 -15.18
CA GLY A 33 9.89 6.25 -16.14
C GLY A 33 8.62 6.69 -15.44
N THR A 34 7.97 7.73 -15.95
CA THR A 34 6.70 8.24 -15.42
C THR A 34 5.62 8.08 -16.47
N LEU A 35 4.59 7.30 -16.15
CA LEU A 35 3.36 7.16 -16.92
C LEU A 35 2.27 7.98 -16.25
N SER A 36 1.65 8.89 -17.00
CA SER A 36 0.49 9.66 -16.56
C SER A 36 -0.73 9.28 -17.40
N LEU A 37 -1.85 9.00 -16.75
CA LEU A 37 -3.12 8.64 -17.36
C LEU A 37 -4.24 9.46 -16.71
N ALA A 38 -5.11 10.03 -17.53
CA ALA A 38 -6.32 10.72 -17.06
C ALA A 38 -7.43 10.70 -18.12
N PRO A 39 -8.71 10.78 -17.72
CA PRO A 39 -9.77 11.03 -18.69
C PRO A 39 -9.60 12.42 -19.34
N LEU A 40 -9.94 12.56 -20.63
CA LEU A 40 -9.92 13.87 -21.33
C LEU A 40 -11.08 14.78 -20.91
N SER A 41 -12.19 14.17 -20.49
CA SER A 41 -13.41 14.80 -19.99
C SER A 41 -14.18 13.80 -19.14
N GLU A 42 -15.26 14.22 -18.49
CA GLU A 42 -16.07 13.31 -17.66
C GLU A 42 -16.67 12.15 -18.45
N SER A 43 -16.95 12.32 -19.76
CA SER A 43 -17.39 11.20 -20.63
C SER A 43 -16.30 10.14 -20.83
N GLY A 44 -15.04 10.46 -20.54
CA GLY A 44 -13.91 9.52 -20.53
C GLY A 44 -13.67 8.82 -19.19
N ALA A 45 -14.50 9.06 -18.18
CA ALA A 45 -14.30 8.47 -16.85
C ALA A 45 -14.27 6.93 -16.89
N ASP A 46 -15.24 6.30 -17.55
CA ASP A 46 -15.29 4.84 -17.67
C ASP A 46 -14.07 4.27 -18.41
N ALA A 47 -13.66 4.95 -19.48
CA ALA A 47 -12.48 4.63 -20.27
C ALA A 47 -11.19 4.67 -19.44
N SER A 48 -11.06 5.63 -18.53
CA SER A 48 -9.91 5.72 -17.61
C SER A 48 -9.86 4.56 -16.60
N TRP A 49 -11.02 4.07 -16.14
CA TRP A 49 -11.10 2.87 -15.27
C TRP A 49 -10.74 1.59 -16.02
N ASP A 50 -11.11 1.47 -17.29
CA ASP A 50 -10.71 0.33 -18.12
C ASP A 50 -9.20 0.33 -18.35
N ALA A 51 -8.62 1.49 -18.66
CA ALA A 51 -7.18 1.68 -18.77
C ALA A 51 -6.44 1.35 -17.45
N ALA A 52 -7.00 1.76 -16.31
CA ALA A 52 -6.47 1.42 -14.99
C ALA A 52 -6.46 -0.11 -14.77
N ALA A 53 -7.54 -0.81 -15.09
CA ALA A 53 -7.60 -2.26 -14.97
C ALA A 53 -6.56 -2.96 -15.87
N VAL A 54 -6.36 -2.47 -17.10
CA VAL A 54 -5.29 -2.97 -17.99
C VAL A 54 -3.92 -2.74 -17.37
N LEU A 55 -3.62 -1.55 -16.85
CA LEU A 55 -2.34 -1.27 -16.20
C LEU A 55 -2.07 -2.23 -15.03
N PHE A 56 -3.00 -2.29 -14.07
CA PHE A 56 -2.86 -3.12 -12.87
C PHE A 56 -2.65 -4.61 -13.17
N ARG A 57 -3.36 -5.13 -14.19
CA ARG A 57 -3.23 -6.53 -14.62
C ARG A 57 -1.83 -6.87 -15.14
N ASN A 58 -1.14 -5.90 -15.75
CA ASN A 58 0.18 -6.11 -16.38
C ASN A 58 1.35 -5.66 -15.49
N LEU A 59 1.12 -4.97 -14.36
CA LEU A 59 2.19 -4.61 -13.41
C LEU A 59 3.01 -5.82 -12.94
N PRO A 60 2.41 -6.99 -12.62
CA PRO A 60 3.18 -8.16 -12.23
C PRO A 60 4.24 -8.60 -13.26
N ASP A 61 3.95 -8.48 -14.56
CA ASP A 61 4.91 -8.88 -15.62
C ASP A 61 6.13 -7.94 -15.66
N LEU A 62 5.92 -6.64 -15.45
CA LEU A 62 7.01 -5.68 -15.32
C LEU A 62 7.86 -5.97 -14.08
N MET A 63 7.22 -6.34 -12.98
CA MET A 63 7.90 -6.70 -11.73
C MET A 63 8.73 -7.97 -11.86
N ASP A 64 8.22 -8.98 -12.57
CA ASP A 64 8.98 -10.19 -12.92
C ASP A 64 10.20 -9.87 -13.81
N ALA A 65 10.09 -8.86 -14.67
CA ALA A 65 11.20 -8.35 -15.46
C ALA A 65 12.18 -7.44 -14.67
N GLY A 66 11.97 -7.27 -13.36
CA GLY A 66 12.83 -6.49 -12.46
C GLY A 66 12.55 -4.99 -12.46
N VAL A 67 11.36 -4.57 -12.88
CA VAL A 67 10.89 -3.18 -12.72
C VAL A 67 10.20 -3.04 -11.37
N ALA A 68 10.65 -2.07 -10.58
CA ALA A 68 9.98 -1.67 -9.34
C ALA A 68 9.33 -0.29 -9.53
N GLY A 69 8.58 0.19 -8.54
CA GLY A 69 7.84 1.42 -8.72
C GLY A 69 6.87 1.75 -7.60
N ALA A 70 6.17 2.88 -7.79
CA ALA A 70 5.03 3.28 -7.01
C ALA A 70 3.96 3.90 -7.93
N LEU A 71 2.70 3.66 -7.62
CA LEU A 71 1.55 4.17 -8.35
C LEU A 71 0.69 5.01 -7.41
N THR A 72 0.26 6.17 -7.89
CA THR A 72 -0.85 6.92 -7.31
C THR A 72 -2.04 6.81 -8.23
N ILE A 73 -3.21 6.47 -7.67
CA ILE A 73 -4.51 6.56 -8.35
C ILE A 73 -5.42 7.46 -7.51
N ALA A 74 -6.10 8.41 -8.15
CA ALA A 74 -6.94 9.39 -7.48
C ALA A 74 -8.26 9.65 -8.23
N THR A 75 -9.26 10.14 -7.50
CA THR A 75 -10.61 10.47 -7.98
C THR A 75 -11.09 11.81 -7.42
N GLY A 76 -12.17 12.36 -7.98
CA GLY A 76 -12.82 13.58 -7.50
C GLY A 76 -11.93 14.82 -7.59
N GLU A 77 -12.16 15.80 -6.72
CA GLU A 77 -11.30 17.00 -6.60
C GLU A 77 -9.87 16.66 -6.17
N THR A 78 -9.70 15.56 -5.42
CA THR A 78 -8.38 15.09 -4.98
C THR A 78 -7.46 14.79 -6.15
N ALA A 79 -8.00 14.31 -7.27
CA ALA A 79 -7.24 14.03 -8.49
C ALA A 79 -6.53 15.26 -9.08
N LEU A 80 -7.07 16.47 -8.88
CA LEU A 80 -6.48 17.72 -9.36
C LEU A 80 -5.08 17.98 -8.77
N LYS A 81 -4.79 17.43 -7.58
CA LYS A 81 -3.49 17.57 -6.91
C LYS A 81 -2.40 16.69 -7.55
N PHE A 82 -2.80 15.63 -8.25
CA PHE A 82 -1.88 14.58 -8.74
C PHE A 82 -1.67 14.62 -10.24
N ASN A 83 -2.45 15.41 -10.97
CA ASN A 83 -2.26 15.63 -12.39
C ASN A 83 -2.61 17.09 -12.75
N PRO A 84 -1.59 17.94 -12.95
CA PRO A 84 -1.76 19.37 -13.25
C PRO A 84 -2.52 19.67 -14.55
N SER A 85 -2.71 18.68 -15.43
CA SER A 85 -3.46 18.86 -16.67
C SER A 85 -4.98 18.78 -16.47
N LEU A 86 -5.46 18.34 -15.30
CA LEU A 86 -6.89 18.42 -14.97
C LEU A 86 -7.24 19.77 -14.37
N ASN A 87 -8.32 20.37 -14.88
CA ASN A 87 -8.89 21.62 -14.38
C ASN A 87 -10.25 21.42 -13.68
N ILE A 88 -10.83 20.22 -13.76
CA ILE A 88 -12.17 19.89 -13.22
C ILE A 88 -12.09 18.51 -12.57
N ALA A 89 -12.80 18.34 -11.45
CA ALA A 89 -12.96 17.04 -10.79
C ALA A 89 -13.55 15.99 -11.73
N THR A 90 -13.21 14.72 -11.53
CA THR A 90 -13.71 13.62 -12.36
C THR A 90 -14.08 12.39 -11.54
N SER A 91 -15.07 11.63 -11.98
CA SER A 91 -15.35 10.29 -11.44
C SER A 91 -14.39 9.21 -12.00
N GLY A 92 -13.58 9.56 -13.00
CA GLY A 92 -12.58 8.69 -13.60
C GLY A 92 -11.35 8.45 -12.72
N ALA A 93 -10.53 7.48 -13.14
CA ALA A 93 -9.22 7.21 -12.55
C ALA A 93 -8.18 8.17 -13.14
N VAL A 94 -7.50 8.90 -12.26
CA VAL A 94 -6.29 9.66 -12.60
C VAL A 94 -5.09 8.93 -12.01
N ILE A 95 -4.15 8.53 -12.85
CA ILE A 95 -3.00 7.70 -12.46
C ILE A 95 -1.68 8.41 -12.78
N THR A 96 -0.77 8.35 -11.80
CA THR A 96 0.65 8.59 -12.00
C THR A 96 1.41 7.35 -11.54
N GLN A 97 2.01 6.63 -12.47
CA GLN A 97 2.83 5.45 -12.21
C GLN A 97 4.29 5.80 -12.45
N VAL A 98 5.11 5.67 -11.41
CA VAL A 98 6.55 5.83 -11.50
C VAL A 98 7.19 4.45 -11.48
N PHE A 99 7.98 4.16 -12.50
CA PHE A 99 8.78 2.95 -12.62
C PHE A 99 10.25 3.28 -12.39
N TRP A 100 10.98 2.35 -11.81
CA TRP A 100 12.44 2.38 -11.81
C TRP A 100 13.02 0.99 -12.04
N SER A 101 14.18 0.96 -12.67
CA SER A 101 14.94 -0.26 -12.91
C SER A 101 16.43 -0.02 -12.71
N PHE A 102 17.05 -0.86 -11.89
CA PHE A 102 18.46 -0.77 -11.55
C PHE A 102 19.32 -1.42 -12.63
N ASN A 103 20.47 -0.81 -12.93
CA ASN A 103 21.43 -1.21 -13.96
C ASN A 103 20.89 -1.23 -15.41
N LYS A 104 19.69 -0.68 -15.67
CA LYS A 104 19.09 -0.56 -17.01
C LYS A 104 19.13 0.88 -17.53
N THR A 105 18.93 1.07 -18.84
CA THR A 105 18.75 2.40 -19.47
C THR A 105 17.28 2.77 -19.63
N SER A 106 17.02 4.05 -19.91
CA SER A 106 15.75 4.54 -20.45
C SER A 106 15.23 3.68 -21.61
N ASP A 107 16.07 3.31 -22.59
CA ASP A 107 15.63 2.50 -23.74
C ASP A 107 15.19 1.10 -23.32
N ASN A 108 15.90 0.49 -22.36
CA ASN A 108 15.49 -0.79 -21.81
C ASN A 108 14.13 -0.67 -21.11
N LEU A 109 13.94 0.38 -20.30
CA LEU A 109 12.68 0.60 -19.58
C LEU A 109 11.53 0.89 -20.55
N SER A 110 11.74 1.75 -21.56
CA SER A 110 10.77 2.03 -22.62
C SER A 110 10.38 0.76 -23.37
N THR A 111 11.35 -0.09 -23.72
CA THR A 111 11.07 -1.38 -24.39
C THR A 111 10.18 -2.29 -23.52
N LEU A 112 10.44 -2.33 -22.21
CA LEU A 112 9.66 -3.16 -21.27
C LEU A 112 8.22 -2.63 -21.08
N THR A 113 8.03 -1.31 -21.02
CA THR A 113 6.71 -0.71 -20.79
C THR A 113 5.88 -0.54 -22.06
N GLN A 114 6.51 -0.52 -23.23
CA GLN A 114 5.85 -0.26 -24.52
C GLN A 114 4.64 -1.16 -24.80
N PRO A 115 4.66 -2.49 -24.53
CA PRO A 115 3.48 -3.33 -24.77
C PRO A 115 2.25 -2.91 -23.97
N ILE A 116 2.45 -2.42 -22.73
CA ILE A 116 1.35 -1.98 -21.86
C ILE A 116 0.86 -0.60 -22.29
N ILE A 117 1.78 0.31 -22.62
CA ILE A 117 1.45 1.63 -23.17
C ILE A 117 0.62 1.48 -24.44
N ALA A 118 1.02 0.58 -25.35
CA ALA A 118 0.27 0.31 -26.58
C ALA A 118 -1.15 -0.21 -26.29
N LYS A 119 -1.31 -1.15 -25.34
CA LYS A 119 -2.63 -1.67 -24.92
C LYS A 119 -3.54 -0.58 -24.32
N ILE A 120 -2.98 0.40 -23.61
CA ILE A 120 -3.76 1.48 -23.00
C ILE A 120 -4.08 2.58 -24.03
N SER A 121 -3.13 2.88 -24.93
CA SER A 121 -3.26 3.95 -25.93
C SER A 121 -4.35 3.73 -26.98
N SER A 122 -4.94 2.53 -27.07
CA SER A 122 -6.05 2.28 -27.98
C SER A 122 -7.33 3.02 -27.58
N ASN A 123 -7.39 3.61 -26.38
CA ASN A 123 -8.53 4.39 -25.90
C ASN A 123 -8.35 5.89 -26.21
N THR A 124 -9.20 6.44 -27.07
CA THR A 124 -9.15 7.85 -27.48
C THR A 124 -9.76 8.83 -26.47
N ASN A 125 -10.42 8.35 -25.41
CA ASN A 125 -11.08 9.19 -24.41
C ASN A 125 -10.19 9.51 -23.19
N THR A 126 -8.94 9.05 -23.20
CA THR A 126 -7.96 9.26 -22.13
C THR A 126 -6.72 9.95 -22.66
N SER A 127 -6.14 10.86 -21.87
CA SER A 127 -4.77 11.31 -22.07
C SER A 127 -3.81 10.28 -21.49
N LEU A 128 -2.78 9.92 -22.24
CA LEU A 128 -1.71 9.02 -21.83
C LEU A 128 -0.36 9.63 -22.23
N SER A 129 0.55 9.77 -21.27
CA SER A 129 1.93 10.17 -21.54
C SER A 129 2.90 9.26 -20.82
N PHE A 130 4.07 9.03 -21.42
CA PHE A 130 5.16 8.29 -20.83
C PHE A 130 6.48 8.98 -21.14
N SER A 131 7.31 9.16 -20.13
CA SER A 131 8.65 9.76 -20.26
C SER A 131 9.64 8.96 -19.42
N THR A 132 10.91 8.96 -19.83
CA THR A 132 11.97 8.28 -19.10
C THR A 132 13.17 9.20 -18.85
N THR A 133 13.96 8.86 -17.85
CA THR A 133 15.17 9.59 -17.47
C THR A 133 16.20 8.63 -16.90
N ASN A 134 17.48 8.86 -17.21
CA ASN A 134 18.60 8.11 -16.66
C ASN A 134 19.25 8.88 -15.51
N PHE A 135 19.52 8.17 -14.42
CA PHE A 135 20.32 8.62 -13.29
C PHE A 135 21.68 7.93 -13.32
N LYS A 136 22.73 8.70 -12.98
CA LYS A 136 24.13 8.24 -13.02
C LYS A 136 24.48 7.26 -11.92
N ASN A 137 23.69 7.19 -10.85
CA ASN A 137 23.87 6.26 -9.73
C ASN A 137 22.63 6.24 -8.83
N TYR A 138 22.60 5.27 -7.91
CA TYR A 138 21.53 5.14 -6.91
C TYR A 138 21.29 6.41 -6.08
N THR A 139 22.33 7.13 -5.65
CA THR A 139 22.18 8.33 -4.82
C THR A 139 21.41 9.44 -5.54
N SER A 140 21.80 9.75 -6.78
CA SER A 140 21.10 10.76 -7.59
C SER A 140 19.65 10.40 -7.90
N PHE A 141 19.39 9.10 -8.11
CA PHE A 141 18.02 8.58 -8.24
C PHE A 141 17.24 8.74 -6.94
N TYR A 142 17.80 8.30 -5.81
CA TYR A 142 17.16 8.35 -4.51
C TYR A 142 16.82 9.79 -4.12
N SER A 143 17.72 10.75 -4.33
CA SER A 143 17.44 12.18 -4.08
C SER A 143 16.31 12.74 -4.94
N ALA A 144 16.07 12.18 -6.14
CA ALA A 144 14.99 12.63 -7.02
C ALA A 144 13.62 12.05 -6.62
N ILE A 145 13.60 10.89 -5.96
CA ILE A 145 12.35 10.23 -5.53
C ILE A 145 12.09 10.31 -4.02
N SER A 146 13.08 10.73 -3.23
CA SER A 146 12.95 10.89 -1.79
C SER A 146 11.88 11.95 -1.52
N GLY A 147 10.76 11.51 -0.95
CA GLY A 147 9.57 12.34 -0.76
C GLY A 147 9.77 13.49 0.22
N SER A 148 8.67 14.23 0.43
CA SER A 148 8.64 15.32 1.41
C SER A 148 8.82 14.79 2.84
N ASN A 149 9.47 15.58 3.70
CA ASN A 149 9.50 15.36 5.15
C ASN A 149 8.25 15.91 5.86
N THR A 150 7.18 16.20 5.13
CA THR A 150 5.92 16.67 5.70
C THR A 150 5.34 15.61 6.62
N ALA A 151 5.11 15.97 7.88
CA ALA A 151 4.50 15.13 8.91
C ALA A 151 3.44 15.94 9.69
N GLY A 152 2.77 15.29 10.65
CA GLY A 152 1.78 15.93 11.53
C GLY A 152 0.33 15.92 11.00
N ALA A 153 0.08 15.28 9.86
CA ALA A 153 -1.28 15.01 9.40
C ALA A 153 -1.88 13.81 10.17
N GLY A 154 -3.08 14.00 10.74
CA GLY A 154 -3.85 12.92 11.35
C GLY A 154 -4.76 12.24 10.32
N GLY A 155 -4.82 10.92 10.36
CA GLY A 155 -5.71 10.14 9.51
C GLY A 155 -5.60 8.64 9.81
N ILE A 156 -6.60 7.90 9.37
CA ILE A 156 -6.57 6.44 9.37
C ILE A 156 -6.70 5.96 7.92
N SER A 157 -6.04 4.86 7.61
CA SER A 157 -6.04 4.26 6.28
C SER A 157 -5.98 2.75 6.45
N THR A 158 -6.15 2.04 5.35
CA THR A 158 -6.02 0.58 5.30
C THR A 158 -5.09 0.20 4.16
N SER A 159 -4.56 -1.01 4.22
CA SER A 159 -3.84 -1.58 3.10
C SER A 159 -4.19 -3.03 2.83
N ARG A 160 -3.90 -3.45 1.60
CA ARG A 160 -4.03 -4.84 1.17
C ARG A 160 -2.88 -5.26 0.27
N LEU A 161 -2.30 -6.41 0.55
CA LEU A 161 -1.39 -7.08 -0.38
C LEU A 161 -2.20 -7.74 -1.48
N LEU A 162 -1.77 -7.60 -2.74
CA LEU A 162 -2.43 -8.19 -3.89
C LEU A 162 -1.45 -9.06 -4.67
N ALA A 163 -1.81 -10.31 -4.90
CA ALA A 163 -1.07 -11.21 -5.76
C ALA A 163 -1.58 -11.11 -7.21
N ARG A 164 -0.87 -11.78 -8.11
CA ARG A 164 -1.24 -11.88 -9.54
C ARG A 164 -2.66 -12.41 -9.75
N SER A 165 -3.14 -13.32 -8.91
CA SER A 165 -4.51 -13.87 -9.00
C SER A 165 -5.58 -12.79 -8.79
N GLN A 166 -5.41 -11.92 -7.78
CA GLN A 166 -6.32 -10.80 -7.53
C GLN A 166 -6.32 -9.78 -8.68
N LEU A 167 -5.17 -9.56 -9.31
CA LEU A 167 -5.02 -8.63 -10.44
C LEU A 167 -5.53 -9.20 -11.78
N ASN A 168 -5.68 -10.52 -11.88
CA ASN A 168 -6.31 -11.18 -13.01
C ASN A 168 -7.82 -11.39 -12.83
N HIS A 169 -8.40 -10.94 -11.72
CA HIS A 169 -9.82 -11.13 -11.43
C HIS A 169 -10.72 -10.45 -12.51
N PRO A 170 -11.80 -11.11 -12.97
CA PRO A 170 -12.71 -10.52 -13.97
C PRO A 170 -13.33 -9.19 -13.53
N GLN A 171 -13.58 -9.02 -12.23
CA GLN A 171 -14.15 -7.81 -11.64
C GLN A 171 -13.10 -6.76 -11.20
N LEU A 172 -11.85 -6.86 -11.66
CA LEU A 172 -10.76 -5.95 -11.24
C LEU A 172 -11.18 -4.47 -11.28
N ARG A 173 -11.81 -4.03 -12.36
CA ARG A 173 -12.31 -2.66 -12.53
C ARG A 173 -13.24 -2.24 -11.39
N THR A 174 -14.24 -3.06 -11.10
CA THR A 174 -15.21 -2.82 -10.02
C THR A 174 -14.53 -2.80 -8.65
N TYR A 175 -13.55 -3.68 -8.42
CA TYR A 175 -12.79 -3.67 -7.18
C TYR A 175 -11.92 -2.43 -7.02
N LEU A 176 -11.27 -1.94 -8.08
CA LEU A 176 -10.54 -0.66 -8.06
C LEU A 176 -11.48 0.51 -7.75
N GLN A 177 -12.66 0.57 -8.37
CA GLN A 177 -13.65 1.62 -8.10
C GLN A 177 -14.12 1.60 -6.63
N ARG A 178 -14.41 0.41 -6.08
CA ARG A 178 -14.78 0.26 -4.66
C ARG A 178 -13.62 0.60 -3.73
N ALA A 179 -12.40 0.20 -4.08
CA ALA A 179 -11.18 0.53 -3.36
C ALA A 179 -10.92 2.04 -3.31
N LEU A 180 -11.40 2.80 -4.30
CA LEU A 180 -11.30 4.27 -4.37
C LEU A 180 -12.60 5.00 -3.97
N LYS A 181 -13.58 4.31 -3.39
CA LYS A 181 -14.75 4.95 -2.76
C LYS A 181 -14.29 5.96 -1.70
N ALA A 182 -14.83 7.16 -1.69
CA ALA A 182 -14.58 8.16 -0.66
C ALA A 182 -15.85 8.41 0.16
N GLN A 183 -15.71 8.82 1.42
CA GLN A 183 -16.84 9.21 2.25
C GLN A 183 -17.54 10.46 1.69
N ASN A 184 -16.76 11.40 1.14
CA ASN A 184 -17.24 12.49 0.32
C ASN A 184 -16.88 12.21 -1.15
N SER A 185 -17.86 11.81 -1.96
CA SER A 185 -17.63 11.43 -3.36
C SER A 185 -17.16 12.59 -4.24
N THR A 186 -17.56 13.84 -3.95
CA THR A 186 -17.12 15.02 -4.68
C THR A 186 -15.64 15.30 -4.44
N GLN A 187 -15.23 15.25 -3.17
CA GLN A 187 -13.82 15.40 -2.80
C GLN A 187 -12.96 14.26 -3.37
N GLY A 188 -13.52 13.04 -3.42
CA GLY A 188 -12.82 11.85 -3.85
C GLY A 188 -11.74 11.41 -2.86
N THR A 189 -10.85 10.54 -3.31
CA THR A 189 -9.72 10.07 -2.51
C THR A 189 -8.55 9.67 -3.41
N TYR A 190 -7.46 9.18 -2.82
CA TYR A 190 -6.35 8.61 -3.55
C TYR A 190 -5.82 7.37 -2.83
N ALA A 191 -5.19 6.49 -3.59
CA ALA A 191 -4.41 5.36 -3.10
C ALA A 191 -2.95 5.51 -3.52
N THR A 192 -2.04 5.11 -2.64
CA THR A 192 -0.62 4.95 -2.92
C THR A 192 -0.32 3.46 -2.96
N ILE A 193 0.28 2.99 -4.04
CA ILE A 193 0.42 1.57 -4.31
C ILE A 193 1.89 1.26 -4.60
N GLY A 194 2.53 0.55 -3.69
CA GLY A 194 3.90 0.10 -3.86
C GLY A 194 3.97 -1.14 -4.74
N LEU A 195 4.88 -1.16 -5.71
CA LEU A 195 5.28 -2.39 -6.40
C LEU A 195 6.29 -3.11 -5.51
N SER A 196 5.80 -3.70 -4.42
CA SER A 196 6.60 -4.19 -3.28
C SER A 196 6.96 -5.68 -3.35
N GLY A 197 6.66 -6.35 -4.46
CA GLY A 197 6.92 -7.77 -4.70
C GLY A 197 8.00 -8.07 -5.75
N GLY A 198 7.75 -9.09 -6.57
CA GLY A 198 8.63 -9.54 -7.65
C GLY A 198 9.73 -10.53 -7.22
N PRO A 199 10.58 -10.99 -8.14
CA PRO A 199 11.48 -12.12 -7.92
C PRO A 199 12.43 -11.96 -6.73
N GLY A 200 12.89 -10.74 -6.43
CA GLY A 200 13.78 -10.47 -5.30
C GLY A 200 13.12 -10.77 -3.94
N VAL A 201 11.83 -10.48 -3.82
CA VAL A 201 11.03 -10.77 -2.62
C VAL A 201 10.59 -12.23 -2.65
N ILE A 202 9.93 -12.66 -3.73
CA ILE A 202 9.30 -13.99 -3.87
C ILE A 202 10.33 -15.12 -3.71
N HIS A 203 11.53 -14.98 -4.26
CA HIS A 203 12.59 -15.99 -4.18
C HIS A 203 13.50 -15.84 -2.96
N THR A 204 13.17 -14.97 -2.00
CA THR A 204 13.93 -14.88 -0.75
C THR A 204 13.89 -16.24 -0.03
N PRO A 205 15.04 -16.82 0.36
CA PRO A 205 15.08 -18.12 1.02
C PRO A 205 14.22 -18.16 2.29
N ASN A 206 13.52 -19.27 2.54
CA ASN A 206 12.61 -19.44 3.69
C ASN A 206 13.23 -19.01 5.04
N LEU A 207 14.51 -19.35 5.27
CA LEU A 207 15.24 -18.99 6.50
C LEU A 207 15.42 -17.46 6.70
N ARG A 208 15.20 -16.65 5.67
CA ARG A 208 15.33 -15.18 5.70
C ARG A 208 13.99 -14.45 5.84
N TRP A 209 12.87 -15.15 5.89
CA TRP A 209 11.57 -14.49 6.05
C TRP A 209 11.28 -14.06 7.49
N GLY A 210 11.92 -14.68 8.49
CA GLY A 210 11.51 -14.42 9.87
C GLY A 210 10.03 -14.75 10.06
N SER A 211 9.29 -13.85 10.70
CA SER A 211 7.86 -13.95 10.96
C SER A 211 7.01 -13.02 10.07
N LEU A 212 7.55 -12.54 8.96
CA LEU A 212 6.78 -11.83 7.95
C LEU A 212 5.55 -12.67 7.53
N HIS A 213 4.40 -12.00 7.41
CA HIS A 213 3.17 -12.61 6.93
C HIS A 213 3.41 -13.32 5.58
N SER A 214 2.95 -14.57 5.44
CA SER A 214 3.20 -15.40 4.27
C SER A 214 2.72 -14.82 2.94
N ALA A 215 1.65 -14.01 2.93
CA ALA A 215 1.14 -13.30 1.75
C ALA A 215 2.20 -12.47 1.02
N TRP A 216 3.24 -11.98 1.70
CA TRP A 216 4.36 -11.29 1.05
C TRP A 216 5.12 -12.17 0.04
N ARG A 217 5.03 -13.50 0.14
CA ARG A 217 5.67 -14.45 -0.78
C ARG A 217 5.00 -14.52 -2.15
N SER A 218 3.78 -14.00 -2.28
CA SER A 218 3.01 -13.99 -3.53
C SER A 218 2.54 -12.58 -3.93
N ALA A 219 2.66 -11.60 -3.04
CA ALA A 219 2.27 -10.23 -3.28
C ALA A 219 3.12 -9.58 -4.40
N TYR A 220 2.45 -8.79 -5.23
CA TYR A 220 3.07 -7.85 -6.16
C TYR A 220 2.81 -6.41 -5.71
N LEU A 221 1.56 -6.10 -5.35
CA LEU A 221 1.19 -4.75 -4.96
C LEU A 221 0.91 -4.68 -3.46
N HIS A 222 1.41 -3.63 -2.83
CA HIS A 222 0.95 -3.14 -1.54
C HIS A 222 -0.01 -1.98 -1.80
N PHE A 223 -1.31 -2.20 -1.67
CA PHE A 223 -2.35 -1.21 -1.97
C PHE A 223 -2.75 -0.47 -0.71
N TYR A 224 -2.28 0.76 -0.52
CA TYR A 224 -2.59 1.61 0.63
C TYR A 224 -3.58 2.72 0.26
N VAL A 225 -4.69 2.83 1.01
CA VAL A 225 -5.76 3.77 0.68
C VAL A 225 -6.52 4.24 1.92
N GLY A 226 -6.91 5.52 1.89
CA GLY A 226 -7.81 6.11 2.86
C GLY A 226 -9.23 6.22 2.32
N GLY A 227 -9.85 7.39 2.54
CA GLY A 227 -11.17 7.73 2.01
C GLY A 227 -12.17 8.20 3.07
N SER A 228 -11.86 7.99 4.35
CA SER A 228 -12.56 8.63 5.47
C SER A 228 -12.04 10.05 5.69
N SER A 229 -12.94 10.96 6.06
CA SER A 229 -12.60 12.31 6.51
C SER A 229 -12.99 12.47 7.98
N PRO A 230 -12.17 13.13 8.82
CA PRO A 230 -12.53 13.39 10.21
C PRO A 230 -13.91 14.06 10.31
N PRO A 231 -14.88 13.43 11.00
CA PRO A 231 -16.23 13.99 11.08
C PRO A 231 -16.23 15.28 11.89
N LYS A 232 -16.71 16.37 11.28
CA LYS A 232 -16.81 17.70 11.92
C LYS A 232 -17.76 17.74 13.12
N SER A 233 -18.65 16.76 13.25
CA SER A 233 -19.61 16.65 14.34
C SER A 233 -19.05 16.00 15.60
N LYS A 234 -17.85 15.41 15.54
CA LYS A 234 -17.17 14.77 16.66
C LYS A 234 -16.10 15.68 17.21
N THR A 235 -15.94 15.68 18.54
CA THR A 235 -15.07 16.67 19.21
C THR A 235 -13.89 16.03 19.91
N THR A 236 -13.97 14.74 20.30
CA THR A 236 -12.82 14.04 20.90
C THR A 236 -12.02 13.27 19.85
N PRO A 237 -10.68 13.10 20.05
CA PRO A 237 -9.87 12.24 19.20
C PRO A 237 -10.41 10.81 19.10
N LYS A 238 -10.94 10.26 20.19
CA LYS A 238 -11.53 8.92 20.24
C LYS A 238 -12.71 8.80 19.28
N GLU A 239 -13.68 9.70 19.38
CA GLU A 239 -14.87 9.67 18.53
C GLU A 239 -14.52 9.86 17.04
N ILE A 240 -13.55 10.72 16.73
CA ILE A 240 -13.07 10.96 15.36
C ILE A 240 -12.43 9.70 14.79
N LEU A 241 -11.57 9.04 15.58
CA LEU A 241 -10.88 7.82 15.19
C LEU A 241 -11.88 6.68 14.98
N GLU A 242 -12.76 6.42 15.95
CA GLU A 242 -13.78 5.37 15.87
C GLU A 242 -14.71 5.54 14.68
N ALA A 243 -15.20 6.77 14.44
CA ALA A 243 -16.07 7.03 13.29
C ALA A 243 -15.35 6.79 11.96
N SER A 244 -14.08 7.17 11.86
CA SER A 244 -13.28 6.96 10.65
C SER A 244 -12.94 5.49 10.44
N ALA A 245 -12.56 4.78 11.51
CA ALA A 245 -12.28 3.36 11.52
C ALA A 245 -13.53 2.54 11.14
N ASN A 246 -14.69 2.85 11.70
CA ASN A 246 -15.95 2.18 11.37
C ASN A 246 -16.32 2.36 9.90
N TRP A 247 -16.08 3.55 9.34
CA TRP A 247 -16.29 3.77 7.91
C TRP A 247 -15.35 2.92 7.06
N LEU A 248 -14.06 2.83 7.42
CA LEU A 248 -13.11 1.95 6.73
C LEU A 248 -13.47 0.47 6.86
N GLN A 249 -13.90 0.01 8.04
CA GLN A 249 -14.34 -1.37 8.28
C GLN A 249 -15.47 -1.74 7.30
N GLN A 250 -16.49 -0.88 7.20
CA GLN A 250 -17.67 -1.13 6.37
C GLN A 250 -17.39 -1.01 4.87
N ASN A 251 -16.50 -0.11 4.45
CA ASN A 251 -16.35 0.25 3.02
C ASN A 251 -15.07 -0.28 2.37
N LYS A 252 -14.03 -0.60 3.16
CA LYS A 252 -12.72 -1.01 2.66
C LYS A 252 -12.32 -2.39 3.16
N GLU A 253 -12.41 -2.65 4.47
CA GLU A 253 -12.03 -3.96 5.02
C GLU A 253 -12.95 -5.08 4.50
N SER A 254 -14.25 -4.79 4.37
CA SER A 254 -15.21 -5.69 3.74
C SER A 254 -14.85 -6.01 2.28
N LEU A 255 -14.44 -5.00 1.50
CA LEU A 255 -13.94 -5.18 0.14
C LEU A 255 -12.68 -6.05 0.12
N TRP A 256 -11.76 -5.83 1.05
CA TRP A 256 -10.54 -6.63 1.16
C TRP A 256 -10.81 -8.10 1.47
N ARG A 257 -11.84 -8.39 2.28
CA ARG A 257 -12.31 -9.76 2.51
C ARG A 257 -12.87 -10.39 1.23
N GLU A 258 -13.53 -9.60 0.40
CA GLU A 258 -14.13 -10.11 -0.84
C GLU A 258 -13.07 -10.32 -1.94
N TRP A 259 -12.24 -9.31 -2.19
CA TRP A 259 -11.30 -9.31 -3.31
C TRP A 259 -10.06 -10.16 -3.02
N ALA A 260 -9.53 -10.11 -1.80
CA ALA A 260 -8.25 -10.71 -1.45
C ALA A 260 -8.29 -11.40 -0.07
N PRO A 261 -9.21 -12.36 0.19
CA PRO A 261 -9.40 -12.96 1.52
C PRO A 261 -8.15 -13.68 2.06
N GLU A 262 -7.35 -14.26 1.17
CA GLU A 262 -6.15 -15.05 1.52
C GLU A 262 -4.90 -14.18 1.69
N MET A 263 -5.00 -12.88 1.42
CA MET A 263 -3.88 -11.94 1.51
C MET A 263 -3.91 -11.19 2.85
N GLY A 264 -2.78 -10.58 3.20
CA GLY A 264 -2.61 -9.77 4.40
C GLY A 264 -2.68 -8.26 4.15
N SER A 265 -2.60 -7.49 5.22
CA SER A 265 -2.39 -6.04 5.26
C SER A 265 -0.99 -5.76 5.80
N TYR A 266 -0.37 -4.65 5.41
CA TYR A 266 0.92 -4.27 5.96
C TYR A 266 0.72 -3.49 7.26
N MET A 267 1.07 -4.10 8.39
CA MET A 267 0.81 -3.56 9.73
C MET A 267 1.27 -2.11 9.97
N ASN A 268 2.34 -1.66 9.31
CA ASN A 268 2.86 -0.29 9.48
C ASN A 268 2.05 0.75 8.68
N GLU A 269 1.28 0.31 7.69
CA GLU A 269 0.44 1.12 6.82
C GLU A 269 -0.96 0.48 6.72
N GLY A 270 -1.49 0.02 7.86
CA GLY A 270 -2.74 -0.72 7.94
C GLY A 270 -3.77 -0.01 8.83
N ASN A 271 -4.98 -0.58 8.89
CA ASN A 271 -6.02 -0.12 9.80
C ASN A 271 -5.87 -0.85 11.15
N PRO A 272 -5.29 -0.22 12.20
CA PRO A 272 -5.14 -0.88 13.49
C PRO A 272 -6.50 -1.18 14.14
N CYS A 273 -7.58 -0.48 13.76
CA CYS A 273 -8.91 -0.70 14.30
C CYS A 273 -9.69 -1.81 13.55
N SER A 274 -9.09 -2.49 12.57
CA SER A 274 -9.74 -3.60 11.85
C SER A 274 -10.04 -4.76 12.79
N GLU A 275 -11.26 -5.30 12.76
CA GLU A 275 -11.64 -6.48 13.56
C GLU A 275 -10.79 -7.72 13.22
N ASN A 276 -10.16 -7.75 12.04
CA ASN A 276 -9.35 -8.86 11.53
C ASN A 276 -7.84 -8.59 11.61
N TRP A 277 -7.40 -7.57 12.36
CA TRP A 277 -5.99 -7.15 12.42
C TRP A 277 -5.01 -8.30 12.71
N LYS A 278 -5.38 -9.28 13.55
CA LYS A 278 -4.53 -10.44 13.88
C LYS A 278 -4.15 -11.23 12.63
N GLU A 279 -5.15 -11.54 11.82
CA GLU A 279 -4.98 -12.30 10.58
C GLU A 279 -4.28 -11.43 9.54
N ASP A 280 -4.72 -10.19 9.39
CA ASP A 280 -4.22 -9.29 8.36
C ASP A 280 -2.75 -8.91 8.56
N PHE A 281 -2.32 -8.66 9.79
CA PHE A 281 -0.97 -8.17 10.07
C PHE A 281 0.04 -9.29 10.27
N TYR A 282 -0.38 -10.39 10.90
CA TYR A 282 0.54 -11.43 11.34
C TYR A 282 0.35 -12.76 10.61
N GLY A 283 -0.82 -12.98 10.01
CA GLY A 283 -1.19 -14.26 9.43
C GLY A 283 -1.57 -15.31 10.47
N ARG A 284 -2.54 -16.16 10.14
CA ARG A 284 -2.98 -17.27 11.02
C ARG A 284 -1.84 -18.24 11.33
N GLU A 285 -0.89 -18.38 10.42
CA GLU A 285 0.25 -19.29 10.52
C GLU A 285 1.32 -18.85 11.53
N ASN A 286 1.41 -17.54 11.84
CA ASN A 286 2.45 -17.02 12.72
C ASN A 286 1.93 -16.51 14.06
N PHE A 287 0.66 -16.07 14.15
CA PHE A 287 0.16 -15.33 15.32
C PHE A 287 0.40 -16.05 16.66
N GLU A 288 0.01 -17.32 16.77
CA GLU A 288 0.20 -18.10 18.01
C GLU A 288 1.68 -18.28 18.39
N ARG A 289 2.54 -18.45 17.38
CA ARG A 289 3.99 -18.54 17.62
C ARG A 289 4.57 -17.20 18.06
N LEU A 290 4.09 -16.09 17.49
CA LEU A 290 4.47 -14.75 17.92
C LEU A 290 4.03 -14.51 19.36
N LEU A 291 2.80 -14.89 19.72
CA LEU A 291 2.26 -14.76 21.07
C LEU A 291 3.06 -15.59 22.08
N ALA A 292 3.46 -16.81 21.72
CA ALA A 292 4.36 -17.61 22.55
C ALA A 292 5.73 -16.94 22.77
N VAL A 293 6.28 -16.28 21.74
CA VAL A 293 7.53 -15.50 21.88
C VAL A 293 7.30 -14.29 22.78
N LYS A 294 6.21 -13.54 22.60
CA LYS A 294 5.83 -12.41 23.45
C LYS A 294 5.76 -12.82 24.91
N ARG A 295 4.99 -13.86 25.25
CA ARG A 295 4.87 -14.38 26.63
C ARG A 295 6.19 -14.84 27.22
N LYS A 296 7.09 -15.38 26.40
CA LYS A 296 8.42 -15.82 26.86
C LYS A 296 9.34 -14.66 27.22
N PHE A 297 9.29 -13.56 26.47
CA PHE A 297 10.26 -12.45 26.60
C PHE A 297 9.70 -11.21 27.31
N ASP A 298 8.37 -11.07 27.39
CA ASP A 298 7.67 -10.05 28.18
C ASP A 298 6.49 -10.70 28.93
N PRO A 299 6.76 -11.57 29.92
CA PRO A 299 5.72 -12.26 30.69
C PRO A 299 4.89 -11.32 31.57
N SER A 300 5.40 -10.13 31.88
CA SER A 300 4.70 -9.08 32.62
C SER A 300 3.81 -8.20 31.75
N GLU A 301 3.80 -8.42 30.42
CA GLU A 301 3.02 -7.62 29.46
C GLU A 301 3.34 -6.12 29.55
N SER A 302 4.61 -5.79 29.81
CA SER A 302 5.10 -4.42 30.00
C SER A 302 5.12 -3.58 28.73
N LEU A 303 5.12 -4.23 27.56
CA LEU A 303 5.13 -3.57 26.26
C LEU A 303 3.77 -3.71 25.57
N PHE A 304 3.11 -2.58 25.34
CA PHE A 304 1.81 -2.52 24.65
C PHE A 304 1.93 -1.75 23.34
N VAL A 305 1.30 -2.28 22.29
CA VAL A 305 1.11 -1.64 21.00
C VAL A 305 -0.33 -1.93 20.58
N LEU A 306 -1.07 -0.91 20.16
CA LEU A 306 -2.42 -1.10 19.61
C LEU A 306 -2.35 -2.05 18.42
N SER A 307 -3.13 -3.13 18.47
CA SER A 307 -3.13 -4.21 17.45
C SER A 307 -1.76 -4.87 17.29
N GLY A 308 -1.00 -4.89 18.39
CA GLY A 308 0.18 -5.70 18.62
C GLY A 308 -0.17 -7.12 19.08
N VAL A 309 0.74 -8.07 18.90
CA VAL A 309 0.60 -9.42 19.44
C VAL A 309 0.45 -9.37 20.96
N GLY A 310 -0.66 -9.93 21.47
CA GLY A 310 -1.01 -9.93 22.88
C GLY A 310 -1.73 -8.66 23.36
N SER A 311 -2.05 -7.71 22.45
CA SER A 311 -2.79 -6.50 22.82
C SER A 311 -4.27 -6.78 23.13
N GLU A 312 -4.81 -7.94 22.73
CA GLU A 312 -6.21 -8.32 22.93
C GLU A 312 -6.61 -8.52 24.40
N GLY A 313 -5.65 -8.60 25.33
CA GLY A 313 -5.93 -8.64 26.77
C GLY A 313 -6.01 -7.25 27.42
N TRP A 314 -5.96 -6.18 26.63
CA TRP A 314 -5.82 -4.81 27.11
C TRP A 314 -6.73 -3.84 26.35
N GLU A 315 -7.39 -2.98 27.10
CA GLU A 315 -8.20 -1.87 26.59
C GLU A 315 -7.43 -0.55 26.80
N TYR A 316 -7.19 0.18 25.70
CA TYR A 316 -6.63 1.53 25.74
C TYR A 316 -7.73 2.56 25.48
N ASP A 317 -7.96 3.45 26.44
CA ASP A 317 -8.92 4.55 26.29
C ASP A 317 -8.19 5.84 25.91
N LEU A 318 -8.45 6.32 24.69
CA LEU A 318 -7.75 7.49 24.13
C LEU A 318 -8.11 8.82 24.85
N ASP A 319 -9.30 8.91 25.44
CA ASP A 319 -9.74 10.14 26.11
C ASP A 319 -9.14 10.29 27.53
N SER A 320 -9.09 9.20 28.30
CA SER A 320 -8.49 9.18 29.65
C SER A 320 -7.00 8.85 29.65
N GLY A 321 -6.48 8.27 28.57
CA GLY A 321 -5.10 7.78 28.45
C GLY A 321 -4.81 6.51 29.26
N ARG A 322 -5.84 5.83 29.80
CA ARG A 322 -5.68 4.63 30.60
C ARG A 322 -5.50 3.39 29.74
N LEU A 323 -4.63 2.49 30.20
CA LEU A 323 -4.46 1.15 29.67
C LEU A 323 -4.87 0.15 30.76
N CYS A 324 -5.96 -0.57 30.54
CA CYS A 324 -6.57 -1.47 31.52
C CYS A 324 -6.54 -2.90 31.00
N LYS A 325 -6.38 -3.88 31.89
CA LYS A 325 -6.46 -5.30 31.53
C LYS A 325 -7.93 -5.71 31.42
N GLU A 326 -8.32 -6.35 30.32
CA GLU A 326 -9.65 -6.94 30.19
C GLU A 326 -9.75 -8.15 31.15
N VAL A 327 -10.81 -8.20 31.97
CA VAL A 327 -11.05 -9.20 33.02
C VAL A 327 -11.92 -10.33 32.48
#